data_AF-A0A379TEX9-F1
#
_entry.id   AF-A0A379TEX9-F1
#
_cell.length_a   1.000
_cell.length_b   1.000
_cell.length_c   1.000
_cell.angle_alpha   90.00
_cell.angle_beta   90.00
_cell.angle_gamma   90.00
#
_symmetry.space_group_name_H-M   'P 1'
#
loop_
_entity.id
_entity.type
_entity.pdbx_description
1 polymer ?
#
loop_
_entity_poly.entity_id
_entity_poly.type
_entity_poly.pdbx_seq_one_letter_code
_entity_poly.pdbx_strand_id
1 'polypeptide(L)'
;MQSGGQLTFQGHPVIHAYNGKWLTDKLKSLGDDSVRNQPTSFDQPDWENRTFHLKTLVLKNTYFGLARNASLNGNIEAVHSSVTLGTPNLYIDLNDGNGTKVTPQKGISVAGQESDMSRYAGKVTLSEQSTLDVREIFTGSIQSQDSDVTVSSRHAKLDDYSRFGNTSLTLQEGARLTATGGWWSDSDVIVGPAATLSLTGTPAASLPGQMSPAFYSTNYGAGYQLGAASELQFSPYTFVTGDIRAAGDARIAIGSSDNVVLADNLPLEEQMMYGLFNGFRNVYSGNVSAPQGRMAMTDTQWQMPGDSRIGALRMTRSLSGFTGRGFHTLVTDTLQANQSAFALRTDLKDSDKIVVNQNAEGRDNTLFVNFLKKPSGKESLNIPLVSAPAGTNPAMFKAAERVTGFSLVTPTLHTTEQDGKIQWILDGFKTAPDKGAARSANSFMGMGYKNFMTEVNNLNKRMGDLRDTQGEDGMWVRIMNGAGTGDAGYSDRYTHLQTGFDKKHRLPGADLFTGVLMSYTDSSASGRPTVATHIRSAAGCTPP
;
A
#
# COMPACT_ATOMS: atom_id res chain seq x y z
N MET A 1 22.97 19.28 19.96
CA MET A 1 22.45 18.22 20.85
C MET A 1 21.74 18.90 22.00
N GLN A 2 20.58 18.39 22.40
CA GLN A 2 19.85 18.80 23.61
C GLN A 2 19.64 17.56 24.48
N SER A 3 19.79 17.72 25.80
CA SER A 3 19.54 16.67 26.79
C SER A 3 18.78 17.27 27.96
N GLY A 4 17.59 16.75 28.26
CA GLY A 4 16.68 17.36 29.23
C GLY A 4 16.03 18.66 28.74
N GLY A 5 14.98 19.08 29.43
CA GLY A 5 14.32 20.36 29.21
C GLY A 5 13.58 20.46 27.86
N GLN A 6 13.47 21.69 27.36
CA GLN A 6 12.73 22.04 26.15
C GLN A 6 13.63 22.82 25.17
N LEU A 7 13.52 22.51 23.88
CA LEU A 7 14.11 23.27 22.78
C LEU A 7 12.99 23.69 21.81
N THR A 8 12.99 24.95 21.39
CA THR A 8 12.04 25.45 20.40
C THR A 8 12.77 26.21 19.29
N PHE A 9 12.55 25.81 18.05
CA PHE A 9 12.92 26.57 16.86
C PHE A 9 11.66 27.25 16.32
N GLN A 10 11.75 28.54 16.03
CA GLN A 10 10.61 29.35 15.64
C GLN A 10 11.05 30.48 14.70
N GLY A 11 10.10 31.03 13.94
CA GLY A 11 10.27 32.33 13.31
C GLY A 11 10.34 33.46 14.34
N HIS A 12 10.46 34.68 13.85
CA HIS A 12 10.60 35.86 14.69
C HIS A 12 9.49 36.87 14.39
N PRO A 13 8.64 37.25 15.35
CA PRO A 13 7.63 38.28 15.10
C PRO A 13 8.34 39.59 14.75
N VAL A 14 7.86 40.29 13.71
CA VAL A 14 8.44 41.59 13.33
C VAL A 14 8.33 42.56 14.50
N ILE A 15 9.43 43.26 14.81
CA ILE A 15 9.48 44.24 15.90
C ILE A 15 8.75 45.52 15.46
N HIS A 16 7.83 46.00 16.30
CA HIS A 16 7.13 47.27 16.13
C HIS A 16 7.54 48.29 17.20
N ALA A 17 7.39 49.57 16.87
CA ALA A 17 7.47 50.63 17.86
C ALA A 17 6.36 50.47 18.90
N TYR A 18 6.66 50.82 20.15
CA TYR A 18 5.73 50.69 21.26
C TYR A 18 5.86 51.85 22.24
N ASN A 19 4.81 52.08 23.03
CA ASN A 19 4.73 53.16 24.01
C ASN A 19 4.29 52.64 25.39
N GLY A 20 4.45 53.47 26.42
CA GLY A 20 3.96 53.14 27.76
C GLY A 20 2.43 53.00 27.79
N LYS A 21 1.95 52.08 28.63
CA LYS A 21 0.52 51.74 28.77
C LYS A 21 -0.42 52.94 28.91
N TRP A 22 0.02 53.99 29.62
CA TRP A 22 -0.80 55.19 29.80
C TRP A 22 -1.18 55.84 28.45
N LEU A 23 -0.23 55.92 27.52
CA LEU A 23 -0.42 56.59 26.23
C LEU A 23 -1.27 55.74 25.31
N THR A 24 -1.04 54.42 25.31
CA THR A 24 -1.84 53.48 24.51
C THR A 24 -3.29 53.48 24.97
N ASP A 25 -3.55 53.44 26.29
CA ASP A 25 -4.91 53.46 26.83
C ASP A 25 -5.63 54.79 26.52
N LYS A 26 -4.90 55.92 26.57
CA LYS A 26 -5.43 57.23 26.19
C LYS A 26 -5.81 57.29 24.71
N LEU A 27 -4.92 56.88 23.80
CA LEU A 27 -5.19 56.91 22.35
C LEU A 27 -6.34 55.96 21.98
N LYS A 28 -6.39 54.78 22.61
CA LYS A 28 -7.51 53.85 22.46
C LYS A 28 -8.85 54.46 22.88
N SER A 29 -8.88 55.20 24.00
CA SER A 29 -10.09 55.93 24.43
C SER A 29 -10.53 57.03 23.44
N LEU A 30 -9.61 57.51 22.61
CA LEU A 30 -9.86 58.50 21.56
C LEU A 30 -10.18 57.86 20.20
N GLY A 31 -10.28 56.53 20.14
CA GLY A 31 -10.63 55.76 18.95
C GLY A 31 -9.42 55.28 18.11
N ASP A 32 -8.19 55.47 18.58
CA ASP A 32 -6.98 54.99 17.90
C ASP A 32 -6.41 53.75 18.60
N ASP A 33 -6.61 52.57 18.00
CA ASP A 33 -6.12 51.28 18.49
C ASP A 33 -4.84 50.82 17.75
N SER A 34 -4.17 51.70 17.01
CA SER A 34 -2.97 51.35 16.23
C SER A 34 -1.68 51.31 17.06
N VAL A 35 -1.65 51.98 18.22
CA VAL A 35 -0.44 52.14 19.03
C VAL A 35 -0.26 50.97 19.99
N ARG A 36 0.90 50.31 19.90
CA ARG A 36 1.26 49.12 20.68
C ARG A 36 1.91 49.47 22.01
N ASN A 37 1.74 48.61 23.01
CA ASN A 37 2.37 48.73 24.34
C ASN A 37 3.53 47.74 24.56
N GLN A 38 3.85 46.92 23.56
CA GLN A 38 4.92 45.93 23.56
C GLN A 38 5.49 45.77 22.14
N PRO A 39 6.77 45.38 21.99
CA PRO A 39 7.44 45.33 20.68
C PRO A 39 6.91 44.24 19.76
N THR A 40 6.51 43.10 20.32
CA THR A 40 6.03 41.92 19.60
C THR A 40 4.84 41.29 20.33
N SER A 41 4.04 40.49 19.63
CA SER A 41 2.82 39.85 20.16
C SER A 41 2.55 38.52 19.46
N PHE A 42 1.78 37.63 20.09
CA PHE A 42 1.52 36.29 19.54
C PHE A 42 0.55 36.30 18.36
N ASP A 43 -0.37 37.27 18.34
CA ASP A 43 -1.47 37.42 17.39
C ASP A 43 -1.15 38.32 16.20
N GLN A 44 0.04 38.95 16.16
CA GLN A 44 0.43 39.75 15.01
C GLN A 44 0.55 38.91 13.73
N PRO A 45 0.17 39.46 12.57
CA PRO A 45 0.19 38.74 11.31
C PRO A 45 1.59 38.66 10.69
N ASP A 46 2.48 39.60 11.01
CA ASP A 46 3.76 39.78 10.35
C ASP A 46 4.92 39.16 11.12
N TRP A 47 5.52 38.14 10.49
CA TRP A 47 6.60 37.33 11.03
C TRP A 47 7.75 37.23 10.03
N GLU A 48 8.97 37.28 10.53
CA GLU A 48 10.17 36.98 9.79
C GLU A 48 10.43 35.47 9.79
N ASN A 49 10.66 34.91 8.61
CA ASN A 49 11.04 33.52 8.47
C ASN A 49 12.47 33.29 8.99
N ARG A 50 12.68 32.19 9.72
CA ARG A 50 13.99 31.75 10.19
C ARG A 50 14.30 30.35 9.68
N THR A 51 15.51 30.15 9.19
CA THR A 51 15.95 28.86 8.64
C THR A 51 17.08 28.29 9.48
N PHE A 52 16.90 27.06 9.93
CA PHE A 52 17.84 26.28 10.71
C PHE A 52 18.39 25.16 9.83
N HIS A 53 19.70 25.22 9.52
CA HIS A 53 20.40 24.14 8.82
C HIS A 53 21.27 23.38 9.80
N LEU A 54 21.00 22.09 9.96
CA LEU A 54 21.75 21.19 10.82
C LEU A 54 22.11 19.92 10.05
N LYS A 55 23.22 19.29 10.41
CA LYS A 55 23.46 17.91 9.98
C LYS A 55 22.46 16.97 10.70
N THR A 56 22.52 16.99 12.04
CA THR A 56 21.65 16.19 12.91
C THR A 56 21.34 16.94 14.20
N LEU A 57 20.07 17.03 14.56
CA LEU A 57 19.58 17.45 15.87
C LEU A 57 19.37 16.22 16.76
N VAL A 58 20.31 15.99 17.68
CA VAL A 58 20.23 14.91 18.67
C VAL A 58 19.47 15.38 19.91
N LEU A 59 18.41 14.65 20.29
CA LEU A 59 17.51 14.92 21.40
C LEU A 59 17.48 13.72 22.36
N LYS A 60 17.69 13.97 23.66
CA LYS A 60 17.58 12.95 24.72
C LYS A 60 16.74 13.47 25.87
N ASN A 61 15.69 12.76 26.29
CA ASN A 61 14.82 13.20 27.39
C ASN A 61 14.31 14.65 27.21
N THR A 62 13.99 15.03 25.97
CA THR A 62 13.78 16.43 25.58
C THR A 62 12.43 16.60 24.89
N TYR A 63 11.76 17.72 25.15
CA TYR A 63 10.70 18.21 24.27
C TYR A 63 11.29 19.14 23.21
N PHE A 64 11.09 18.82 21.93
CA PHE A 64 11.45 19.68 20.80
C PHE A 64 10.20 20.15 20.05
N GLY A 65 10.13 21.46 19.80
CA GLY A 65 9.09 22.08 19.00
C GLY A 65 9.65 22.89 17.84
N LEU A 66 9.12 22.67 16.63
CA LEU A 66 9.32 23.56 15.49
C LEU A 66 8.03 24.37 15.29
N ALA A 67 8.06 25.67 15.52
CA ALA A 67 6.88 26.55 15.47
C ALA A 67 6.80 27.34 14.15
N ARG A 68 5.71 28.10 13.97
CA ARG A 68 5.43 28.91 12.77
C ARG A 68 6.64 29.72 12.29
N ASN A 69 6.68 29.96 10.99
CA ASN A 69 7.70 30.74 10.28
C ASN A 69 9.14 30.20 10.46
N ALA A 70 9.30 28.95 10.89
CA ALA A 70 10.59 28.26 10.96
C ALA A 70 10.73 27.17 9.90
N SER A 71 11.89 27.11 9.26
CA SER A 71 12.30 26.00 8.40
C SER A 71 13.46 25.25 9.04
N LEU A 72 13.32 23.94 9.26
CA LEU A 72 14.40 23.07 9.74
C LEU A 72 14.81 22.09 8.61
N ASN A 73 16.04 22.23 8.15
CA ASN A 73 16.69 21.32 7.22
C ASN A 73 17.76 20.51 7.95
N GLY A 74 17.53 19.22 8.16
CA GLY A 74 18.46 18.36 8.87
C GLY A 74 17.80 17.14 9.50
N ASN A 75 18.61 16.17 9.88
CA ASN A 75 18.10 14.96 10.52
C ASN A 75 17.72 15.23 11.98
N ILE A 76 16.76 14.48 12.50
CA ILE A 76 16.42 14.45 13.93
C ILE A 76 16.72 13.04 14.45
N GLU A 77 17.40 12.94 15.58
CA GLU A 77 17.58 11.70 16.33
C GLU A 77 17.02 11.91 17.73
N ALA A 78 15.91 11.24 18.04
CA ALA A 78 15.18 11.38 19.29
C ALA A 78 15.21 10.08 20.09
N VAL A 79 15.69 10.17 21.33
CA VAL A 79 15.71 9.08 22.30
C VAL A 79 14.92 9.53 23.53
N HIS A 80 13.88 8.78 23.89
CA HIS A 80 12.95 9.15 24.97
C HIS A 80 12.54 10.63 24.92
N SER A 81 12.19 11.11 23.72
CA SER A 81 11.97 12.53 23.46
C SER A 81 10.68 12.75 22.68
N SER A 82 10.07 13.91 22.86
CA SER A 82 8.85 14.30 22.15
C SER A 82 9.16 15.38 21.13
N VAL A 83 8.78 15.15 19.87
CA VAL A 83 9.02 16.05 18.75
C VAL A 83 7.67 16.52 18.21
N THR A 84 7.45 17.83 18.17
CA THR A 84 6.26 18.44 17.56
C THR A 84 6.68 19.37 16.41
N LEU A 85 6.35 18.98 15.18
CA LEU A 85 6.59 19.77 13.97
C LEU A 85 5.31 20.55 13.63
N GLY A 86 5.34 21.87 13.80
CA GLY A 86 4.17 22.74 13.82
C GLY A 86 3.59 22.94 15.22
N THR A 87 4.46 23.07 16.23
CA THR A 87 4.01 23.34 17.60
C THR A 87 3.35 24.72 17.69
N PRO A 88 2.20 24.85 18.40
CA PRO A 88 1.61 26.15 18.66
C PRO A 88 2.35 26.93 19.76
N ASN A 89 3.17 26.24 20.57
CA ASN A 89 3.86 26.83 21.71
C ASN A 89 5.17 27.49 21.28
N LEU A 90 5.27 28.80 21.47
CA LEU A 90 6.48 29.57 21.12
C LEU A 90 6.73 30.71 22.11
N TYR A 91 7.78 31.49 21.88
CA TYR A 91 8.21 32.57 22.74
C TYR A 91 8.22 33.92 22.01
N ILE A 92 7.94 34.99 22.74
CA ILE A 92 8.27 36.36 22.36
C ILE A 92 9.20 36.96 23.43
N ASP A 93 9.95 38.02 23.09
CA ASP A 93 10.71 38.80 24.05
C ASP A 93 10.02 40.15 24.30
N LEU A 94 9.68 40.43 25.56
CA LEU A 94 9.05 41.70 25.94
C LEU A 94 10.00 42.89 25.86
N ASN A 95 11.31 42.66 25.73
CA ASN A 95 12.32 43.70 25.49
C ASN A 95 12.91 43.61 24.07
N ASP A 96 12.26 42.92 23.13
CA ASP A 96 12.80 42.72 21.80
C ASP A 96 13.15 44.06 21.11
N GLY A 97 14.32 44.11 20.47
CA GLY A 97 14.89 45.32 19.89
C GLY A 97 15.44 46.35 20.89
N ASN A 98 15.36 46.11 22.21
CA ASN A 98 15.82 47.05 23.25
C ASN A 98 17.03 46.51 24.05
N GLY A 99 18.15 46.31 23.34
CA GLY A 99 19.42 45.88 23.94
C GLY A 99 19.53 44.36 24.08
N THR A 100 20.28 43.90 25.09
CA THR A 100 20.65 42.47 25.26
C THR A 100 19.85 41.73 26.33
N LYS A 101 19.01 42.44 27.10
CA LYS A 101 18.24 41.85 28.19
C LYS A 101 16.98 41.17 27.65
N VAL A 102 16.96 39.84 27.70
CA VAL A 102 15.79 39.05 27.28
C VAL A 102 14.77 38.93 28.42
N THR A 103 13.49 39.12 28.12
CA THR A 103 12.36 38.80 29.01
C THR A 103 11.38 37.89 28.26
N PRO A 104 11.67 36.58 28.21
CA PRO A 104 10.92 35.66 27.38
C PRO A 104 9.54 35.41 27.96
N GLN A 105 8.52 35.49 27.11
CA GLN A 105 7.16 35.09 27.44
C GLN A 105 6.76 33.93 26.53
N LYS A 106 6.35 32.81 27.15
CA LYS A 106 5.76 31.68 26.43
C LYS A 106 4.30 31.97 26.12
N GLY A 107 3.85 31.59 24.92
CA GLY A 107 2.45 31.70 24.52
C GLY A 107 2.12 30.80 23.33
N ILE A 108 0.95 31.04 22.75
CA ILE A 108 0.37 30.25 21.68
C ILE A 108 0.24 31.12 20.43
N SER A 109 0.80 30.67 19.31
CA SER A 109 0.57 31.27 18.00
C SER A 109 0.57 30.18 16.93
N VAL A 110 -0.48 30.15 16.12
CA VAL A 110 -0.68 29.16 15.05
C VAL A 110 -0.59 29.88 13.71
N ALA A 111 0.07 29.27 12.74
CA ALA A 111 0.11 29.78 11.38
C ALA A 111 -1.32 29.83 10.77
N GLY A 112 -1.78 31.02 10.39
CA GLY A 112 -3.09 31.20 9.76
C GLY A 112 -3.11 30.87 8.27
N GLN A 113 -1.95 30.76 7.64
CA GLN A 113 -1.76 30.53 6.21
C GLN A 113 -0.50 29.68 5.96
N GLU A 114 -0.45 29.02 4.79
CA GLU A 114 0.63 28.08 4.45
C GLU A 114 2.02 28.74 4.42
N SER A 115 2.14 30.03 4.04
CA SER A 115 3.41 30.75 4.05
C SER A 115 4.04 30.84 5.44
N ASP A 116 3.19 30.89 6.48
CA ASP A 116 3.60 31.01 7.88
C ASP A 116 3.79 29.66 8.56
N MET A 117 3.40 28.55 7.94
CA MET A 117 3.61 27.23 8.50
C MET A 117 5.11 26.92 8.63
N SER A 118 5.46 26.22 9.70
CA SER A 118 6.76 25.60 9.82
C SER A 118 6.97 24.54 8.74
N ARG A 119 8.23 24.35 8.38
CA ARG A 119 8.68 23.43 7.33
C ARG A 119 9.79 22.55 7.86
N TYR A 120 9.59 21.25 7.86
CA TYR A 120 10.63 20.28 8.16
C TYR A 120 11.04 19.50 6.92
N ALA A 121 12.34 19.41 6.69
CA ALA A 121 12.95 18.56 5.67
C ALA A 121 14.12 17.74 6.23
N GLY A 122 14.02 16.42 6.18
CA GLY A 122 15.09 15.51 6.62
C GLY A 122 14.59 14.16 7.13
N LYS A 123 15.51 13.36 7.66
CA LYS A 123 15.18 12.06 8.26
C LYS A 123 14.95 12.20 9.76
N VAL A 124 13.85 11.65 10.26
CA VAL A 124 13.57 11.51 11.70
C VAL A 124 13.85 10.09 12.15
N THR A 125 14.69 9.94 13.17
CA THR A 125 14.95 8.66 13.84
C THR A 125 14.40 8.72 15.27
N LEU A 126 13.56 7.76 15.64
CA LEU A 126 12.88 7.69 16.94
C LEU A 126 13.22 6.39 17.66
N SER A 127 13.57 6.47 18.95
CA SER A 127 13.75 5.30 19.80
C SER A 127 13.33 5.53 21.25
N GLU A 128 13.15 4.45 22.01
CA GLU A 128 12.94 4.46 23.46
C GLU A 128 11.73 5.32 23.91
N GLN A 129 10.53 5.00 23.41
CA GLN A 129 9.28 5.71 23.72
C GLN A 129 9.28 7.18 23.25
N SER A 130 9.97 7.46 22.15
CA SER A 130 9.91 8.79 21.54
C SER A 130 8.59 9.00 20.81
N THR A 131 8.18 10.26 20.68
CA THR A 131 6.96 10.63 19.96
C THR A 131 7.25 11.66 18.88
N LEU A 132 6.54 11.57 17.76
CA LEU A 132 6.55 12.54 16.67
C LEU A 132 5.12 12.97 16.33
N ASP A 133 4.81 14.25 16.47
CA ASP A 133 3.56 14.88 16.01
C ASP A 133 3.86 15.79 14.80
N VAL A 134 3.34 15.41 13.63
CA VAL A 134 3.47 16.14 12.37
C VAL A 134 2.19 16.92 12.09
N ARG A 135 2.25 18.24 12.29
CA ARG A 135 1.08 19.14 12.26
C ARG A 135 1.07 20.08 11.06
N GLU A 136 2.25 20.42 10.53
CA GLU A 136 2.44 21.35 9.43
C GLU A 136 3.24 20.71 8.28
N ILE A 137 4.03 21.46 7.52
CA ILE A 137 4.68 20.97 6.29
C ILE A 137 5.84 20.03 6.66
N PHE A 138 5.75 18.80 6.19
CA PHE A 138 6.75 17.75 6.43
C PHE A 138 7.15 17.08 5.13
N THR A 139 8.44 16.93 4.89
CA THR A 139 8.98 16.15 3.78
C THR A 139 10.21 15.39 4.27
N GLY A 140 10.17 14.06 4.25
CA GLY A 140 11.30 13.27 4.73
C GLY A 140 11.00 11.79 4.89
N SER A 141 11.81 11.10 5.69
CA SER A 141 11.57 9.72 6.08
C SER A 141 11.57 9.55 7.59
N ILE A 142 10.94 8.47 8.06
CA ILE A 142 10.86 8.12 9.47
C ILE A 142 11.45 6.73 9.67
N GLN A 143 12.38 6.62 10.62
CA GLN A 143 12.95 5.35 11.08
C GLN A 143 12.68 5.25 12.58
N SER A 144 11.72 4.43 12.99
CA SER A 144 11.29 4.36 14.37
C SER A 144 11.36 2.95 14.94
N GLN A 145 11.68 2.88 16.23
CA GLN A 145 11.62 1.68 17.05
C GLN A 145 10.99 2.03 18.41
N ASP A 146 10.01 1.26 18.88
CA ASP A 146 9.37 1.43 20.20
C ASP A 146 8.92 2.89 20.44
N SER A 147 8.11 3.44 19.55
CA SER A 147 7.80 4.88 19.49
C SER A 147 6.36 5.11 19.00
N ASP A 148 5.94 6.37 18.90
CA ASP A 148 4.63 6.75 18.33
C ASP A 148 4.74 7.88 17.32
N VAL A 149 4.03 7.75 16.20
CA VAL A 149 3.97 8.77 15.15
C VAL A 149 2.52 9.18 14.90
N THR A 150 2.24 10.46 15.05
CA THR A 150 0.94 11.06 14.78
C THR A 150 1.05 12.10 13.67
N VAL A 151 0.10 12.08 12.74
CA VAL A 151 0.01 13.05 11.64
C VAL A 151 -1.34 13.73 11.69
N SER A 152 -1.35 15.03 11.93
CA SER A 152 -2.53 15.91 11.79
C SER A 152 -2.42 16.87 10.59
N SER A 153 -1.23 16.94 10.00
CA SER A 153 -0.95 17.75 8.81
C SER A 153 -1.75 17.31 7.59
N ARG A 154 -2.03 18.28 6.71
CA ARG A 154 -2.56 18.06 5.35
C ARG A 154 -1.47 18.16 4.27
N HIS A 155 -0.22 18.38 4.67
CA HIS A 155 0.95 18.63 3.82
C HIS A 155 2.13 17.72 4.20
N ALA A 156 1.86 16.52 4.73
CA ALA A 156 2.89 15.57 5.10
C ALA A 156 3.23 14.65 3.92
N LYS A 157 4.53 14.56 3.62
CA LYS A 157 5.08 13.67 2.60
C LYS A 157 6.21 12.80 3.17
N LEU A 158 6.07 11.48 3.03
CA LEU A 158 7.18 10.54 3.21
C LEU A 158 7.84 10.33 1.85
N ASP A 159 8.96 10.99 1.59
CA ASP A 159 9.58 11.01 0.26
C ASP A 159 10.73 10.01 0.07
N ASP A 160 11.11 9.32 1.14
CA ASP A 160 12.11 8.26 1.18
C ASP A 160 11.63 7.11 2.08
N TYR A 161 12.31 5.96 2.02
CA TYR A 161 11.90 4.74 2.69
C TYR A 161 11.74 4.94 4.20
N SER A 162 10.61 4.49 4.74
CA SER A 162 10.28 4.61 6.17
C SER A 162 10.12 3.25 6.84
N ARG A 163 10.47 3.16 8.13
CA ARG A 163 10.38 1.94 8.93
C ARG A 163 9.70 2.24 10.25
N PHE A 164 8.70 1.46 10.60
CA PHE A 164 7.96 1.54 11.85
C PHE A 164 8.04 0.22 12.61
N GLY A 165 9.04 0.08 13.48
CA GLY A 165 9.20 -1.10 14.35
C GLY A 165 8.57 -0.87 15.72
N ASN A 166 7.65 -1.72 16.14
CA ASN A 166 6.81 -1.56 17.32
C ASN A 166 6.37 -0.09 17.51
N THR A 167 5.89 0.51 16.42
CA THR A 167 5.56 1.93 16.35
C THR A 167 4.22 2.11 15.66
N SER A 168 3.30 2.83 16.32
CA SER A 168 2.03 3.22 15.72
C SER A 168 2.24 4.38 14.73
N LEU A 169 1.59 4.29 13.56
CA LEU A 169 1.42 5.41 12.64
C LEU A 169 -0.06 5.77 12.59
N THR A 170 -0.41 6.93 13.15
CA THR A 170 -1.79 7.40 13.25
C THR A 170 -2.01 8.70 12.51
N LEU A 171 -2.86 8.68 11.49
CA LEU A 171 -3.39 9.88 10.84
C LEU A 171 -4.65 10.31 11.60
N GLN A 172 -4.63 11.54 12.13
CA GLN A 172 -5.79 12.14 12.80
C GLN A 172 -6.88 12.53 11.79
N GLU A 173 -8.03 12.95 12.32
CA GLU A 173 -9.16 13.37 11.51
C GLU A 173 -8.78 14.44 10.47
N GLY A 174 -9.13 14.20 9.20
CA GLY A 174 -8.87 15.13 8.10
C GLY A 174 -7.40 15.28 7.67
N ALA A 175 -6.47 14.53 8.28
CA ALA A 175 -5.06 14.54 7.92
C ALA A 175 -4.82 14.01 6.49
N ARG A 176 -3.71 14.42 5.86
CA ARG A 176 -3.28 13.90 4.56
C ARG A 176 -1.80 13.55 4.59
N LEU A 177 -1.52 12.27 4.30
CA LEU A 177 -0.17 11.74 4.16
C LEU A 177 0.02 11.16 2.77
N THR A 178 1.06 11.60 2.07
CA THR A 178 1.51 10.97 0.82
C THR A 178 2.85 10.28 1.07
N ALA A 179 2.95 8.98 0.78
CA ALA A 179 4.21 8.26 0.82
C ALA A 179 4.63 7.88 -0.59
N THR A 180 5.90 8.12 -0.91
CA THR A 180 6.48 7.84 -2.24
C THR A 180 7.68 6.92 -2.17
N GLY A 181 8.36 6.79 -1.02
CA GLY A 181 9.58 5.97 -0.87
C GLY A 181 9.36 4.52 -0.42
N GLY A 182 8.11 4.09 -0.23
CA GLY A 182 7.81 2.79 0.39
C GLY A 182 7.98 2.78 1.91
N TRP A 183 7.54 1.69 2.55
CA TRP A 183 7.78 1.45 3.97
C TRP A 183 7.69 -0.01 4.38
N TRP A 184 8.15 -0.27 5.61
CA TRP A 184 7.80 -1.45 6.39
C TRP A 184 7.22 -1.06 7.75
N SER A 185 6.17 -1.75 8.19
CA SER A 185 5.61 -1.64 9.53
C SER A 185 5.28 -3.01 10.12
N ASP A 186 5.50 -3.21 11.41
CA ASP A 186 5.05 -4.42 12.11
C ASP A 186 3.70 -4.23 12.84
N SER A 187 3.10 -3.06 12.73
CA SER A 187 1.91 -2.62 13.46
C SER A 187 0.83 -2.12 12.50
N ASP A 188 -0.39 -1.93 13.00
CA ASP A 188 -1.45 -1.34 12.20
C ASP A 188 -1.18 0.15 11.90
N VAL A 189 -1.43 0.55 10.66
CA VAL A 189 -1.51 1.95 10.24
C VAL A 189 -2.95 2.43 10.42
N ILE A 190 -3.15 3.42 11.27
CA ILE A 190 -4.47 3.95 11.62
C ILE A 190 -4.76 5.18 10.77
N VAL A 191 -5.78 5.10 9.92
CA VAL A 191 -6.26 6.21 9.10
C VAL A 191 -7.57 6.72 9.70
N GLY A 192 -7.50 7.82 10.43
CA GLY A 192 -8.63 8.42 11.13
C GLY A 192 -9.77 8.90 10.21
N PRO A 193 -10.89 9.36 10.79
CA PRO A 193 -12.05 9.81 10.02
C PRO A 193 -11.70 10.91 9.01
N ALA A 194 -12.26 10.86 7.81
CA ALA A 194 -12.00 11.84 6.74
C ALA A 194 -10.52 12.06 6.38
N ALA A 195 -9.59 11.25 6.90
CA ALA A 195 -8.17 11.33 6.58
C ALA A 195 -7.88 10.64 5.26
N THR A 196 -6.81 11.06 4.59
CA THR A 196 -6.35 10.48 3.32
C THR A 196 -4.94 9.94 3.47
N LEU A 197 -4.77 8.65 3.21
CA LEU A 197 -3.47 8.03 3.03
C LEU A 197 -3.27 7.69 1.54
N SER A 198 -2.22 8.25 0.93
CA SER A 198 -1.85 8.01 -0.46
C SER A 198 -0.49 7.35 -0.55
N LEU A 199 -0.43 6.15 -1.12
CA LEU A 199 0.78 5.39 -1.40
C LEU A 199 1.05 5.48 -2.89
N THR A 200 2.27 5.83 -3.29
CA THR A 200 2.61 5.98 -4.71
C THR A 200 3.89 5.25 -5.05
N GLY A 201 4.08 4.94 -6.34
CA GLY A 201 5.42 4.66 -6.87
C GLY A 201 6.38 5.82 -6.60
N THR A 202 7.67 5.53 -6.56
CA THR A 202 8.72 6.53 -6.33
C THR A 202 8.92 7.35 -7.60
N PRO A 203 8.82 8.70 -7.56
CA PRO A 203 9.14 9.52 -8.72
C PRO A 203 10.56 9.24 -9.22
N ALA A 204 10.69 8.88 -10.50
CA ALA A 204 11.99 8.61 -11.09
C ALA A 204 12.78 9.92 -11.21
N ALA A 205 14.03 9.93 -10.72
CA ALA A 205 14.86 11.13 -10.66
C ALA A 205 15.18 11.75 -12.04
N SER A 206 15.08 10.97 -13.12
CA SER A 206 15.55 11.33 -14.46
C SER A 206 14.51 12.04 -15.33
N LEU A 207 13.20 11.84 -15.12
CA LEU A 207 12.14 12.41 -15.96
C LEU A 207 10.84 12.67 -15.16
N PRO A 208 10.31 13.92 -15.18
CA PRO A 208 9.02 14.23 -14.57
C PRO A 208 7.90 13.35 -15.14
N GLY A 209 7.13 12.69 -14.27
CA GLY A 209 5.99 11.86 -14.66
C GLY A 209 6.28 10.37 -14.87
N GLN A 210 7.55 9.96 -14.80
CA GLN A 210 7.93 8.54 -14.72
C GLN A 210 8.01 8.08 -13.26
N MET A 211 7.60 6.84 -12.99
CA MET A 211 7.62 6.24 -11.66
C MET A 211 8.46 4.96 -11.63
N SER A 212 9.15 4.75 -10.52
CA SER A 212 9.72 3.48 -10.10
C SER A 212 8.75 2.74 -9.15
N PRO A 213 8.80 1.40 -9.09
CA PRO A 213 8.00 0.63 -8.15
C PRO A 213 8.30 0.99 -6.69
N ALA A 214 7.26 1.07 -5.85
CA ALA A 214 7.40 1.27 -4.40
C ALA A 214 6.68 0.19 -3.60
N PHE A 215 7.24 -0.18 -2.45
CA PHE A 215 6.80 -1.29 -1.63
C PHE A 215 6.32 -0.81 -0.27
N TYR A 216 5.11 -1.22 0.09
CA TYR A 216 4.46 -0.85 1.34
C TYR A 216 4.05 -2.12 2.04
N SER A 217 4.85 -2.52 3.02
CA SER A 217 4.70 -3.81 3.68
C SER A 217 4.26 -3.64 5.12
N THR A 218 3.27 -4.44 5.53
CA THR A 218 2.95 -4.68 6.95
C THR A 218 3.20 -6.15 7.32
N ASN A 219 3.50 -6.42 8.59
CA ASN A 219 3.58 -7.79 9.10
C ASN A 219 2.23 -8.52 9.00
N TYR A 220 2.29 -9.85 9.06
CA TYR A 220 1.09 -10.69 9.07
C TYR A 220 0.16 -10.34 10.23
N GLY A 221 -1.13 -10.17 9.94
CA GLY A 221 -2.15 -9.76 10.92
C GLY A 221 -2.24 -8.25 11.14
N ALA A 222 -1.22 -7.48 10.74
CA ALA A 222 -1.27 -6.02 10.67
C ALA A 222 -1.72 -5.53 9.29
N GLY A 223 -2.10 -4.27 9.22
CA GLY A 223 -2.48 -3.62 7.97
C GLY A 223 -3.01 -2.21 8.19
N TYR A 224 -4.16 -1.92 7.59
CA TYR A 224 -4.75 -0.60 7.53
C TYR A 224 -6.10 -0.58 8.25
N GLN A 225 -6.21 0.22 9.31
CA GLN A 225 -7.46 0.47 10.00
C GLN A 225 -8.06 1.80 9.53
N LEU A 226 -9.21 1.75 8.89
CA LEU A 226 -9.85 2.88 8.22
C LEU A 226 -11.07 3.39 9.01
N GLY A 227 -11.05 4.67 9.35
CA GLY A 227 -12.16 5.41 9.96
C GLY A 227 -13.30 5.70 8.98
N ALA A 228 -14.36 6.34 9.49
CA ALA A 228 -15.48 6.77 8.65
C ALA A 228 -15.03 7.82 7.62
N ALA A 229 -15.56 7.75 6.40
CA ALA A 229 -15.21 8.63 5.29
C ALA A 229 -13.71 8.77 4.96
N SER A 230 -12.83 7.91 5.50
CA SER A 230 -11.41 7.96 5.20
C SER A 230 -11.13 7.46 3.78
N GLU A 231 -10.00 7.88 3.22
CA GLU A 231 -9.56 7.49 1.89
C GLU A 231 -8.20 6.79 1.95
N LEU A 232 -8.13 5.58 1.40
CA LEU A 232 -6.90 4.82 1.19
C LEU A 232 -6.66 4.69 -0.32
N GLN A 233 -5.55 5.25 -0.79
CA GLN A 233 -5.25 5.36 -2.22
C GLN A 233 -3.91 4.70 -2.52
N PHE A 234 -3.91 3.69 -3.39
CA PHE A 234 -2.71 3.08 -3.95
C PHE A 234 -2.60 3.53 -5.40
N SER A 235 -1.65 4.41 -5.69
CA SER A 235 -1.41 4.91 -7.03
C SER A 235 -0.63 3.89 -7.87
N PRO A 236 -0.59 4.00 -9.21
CA PRO A 236 0.18 3.11 -10.06
C PRO A 236 1.62 2.86 -9.57
N TYR A 237 2.08 1.63 -9.78
CA TYR A 237 3.40 1.11 -9.44
C TYR A 237 3.64 0.93 -7.93
N THR A 238 2.59 0.62 -7.18
CA THR A 238 2.69 0.19 -5.78
C THR A 238 2.48 -1.30 -5.60
N PHE A 239 3.33 -1.92 -4.80
CA PHE A 239 3.12 -3.23 -4.22
C PHE A 239 2.80 -3.06 -2.73
N VAL A 240 1.59 -3.44 -2.34
CA VAL A 240 1.09 -3.21 -0.97
C VAL A 240 0.72 -4.54 -0.32
N THR A 241 1.20 -4.77 0.89
CA THR A 241 0.75 -5.87 1.76
C THR A 241 0.06 -5.34 3.01
N GLY A 242 -0.87 -6.14 3.55
CA GLY A 242 -1.58 -5.85 4.79
C GLY A 242 -3.09 -5.96 4.65
N ASP A 243 -3.75 -6.40 5.71
CA ASP A 243 -5.20 -6.45 5.75
C ASP A 243 -5.80 -5.03 5.74
N ILE A 244 -6.94 -4.83 5.09
CA ILE A 244 -7.69 -3.57 5.18
C ILE A 244 -8.95 -3.80 6.00
N ARG A 245 -9.15 -3.02 7.05
CA ARG A 245 -10.31 -3.10 7.96
C ARG A 245 -10.98 -1.74 8.04
N ALA A 246 -12.29 -1.67 7.80
CA ALA A 246 -13.05 -0.44 7.85
C ALA A 246 -14.40 -0.63 8.56
N ALA A 247 -14.69 0.24 9.53
CA ALA A 247 -15.95 0.21 10.29
C ALA A 247 -17.09 1.02 9.64
N GLY A 248 -16.81 1.82 8.60
CA GLY A 248 -17.78 2.71 7.95
C GLY A 248 -17.64 2.78 6.43
N ASP A 249 -18.03 3.90 5.85
CA ASP A 249 -18.12 4.16 4.40
C ASP A 249 -16.78 4.53 3.74
N ALA A 250 -15.68 3.98 4.28
CA ALA A 250 -14.32 4.22 3.81
C ALA A 250 -14.17 3.93 2.30
N ARG A 251 -13.29 4.70 1.66
CA ARG A 251 -13.03 4.60 0.22
C ARG A 251 -11.64 4.04 -0.01
N ILE A 252 -11.57 2.95 -0.76
CA ILE A 252 -10.32 2.30 -1.15
C ILE A 252 -10.21 2.43 -2.68
N ALA A 253 -9.11 3.02 -3.16
CA ALA A 253 -8.81 3.14 -4.57
C ALA A 253 -7.44 2.52 -4.86
N ILE A 254 -7.39 1.57 -5.80
CA ILE A 254 -6.15 0.89 -6.19
C ILE A 254 -5.96 1.04 -7.70
N GLY A 255 -4.85 1.64 -8.08
CA GLY A 255 -4.56 2.04 -9.44
C GLY A 255 -5.43 3.19 -9.94
N SER A 256 -5.14 3.62 -11.16
CA SER A 256 -5.87 4.66 -11.86
C SER A 256 -5.80 4.43 -13.37
N SER A 257 -6.76 4.97 -14.12
CA SER A 257 -6.65 5.11 -15.57
C SER A 257 -5.70 6.22 -16.01
N ASP A 258 -5.17 7.00 -15.07
CA ASP A 258 -4.23 8.09 -15.37
C ASP A 258 -2.97 7.57 -16.06
N ASN A 259 -2.46 8.41 -16.97
CA ASN A 259 -1.29 8.12 -17.78
C ASN A 259 0.01 8.31 -16.98
N VAL A 260 0.17 7.51 -15.92
CA VAL A 260 1.41 7.37 -15.14
C VAL A 260 2.23 6.24 -15.75
N VAL A 261 3.48 6.50 -16.11
CA VAL A 261 4.34 5.58 -16.88
C VAL A 261 5.47 5.06 -16.01
N LEU A 262 5.82 3.78 -16.18
CA LEU A 262 6.99 3.17 -15.54
C LEU A 262 8.27 3.75 -16.16
N ALA A 263 9.31 3.96 -15.36
CA ALA A 263 10.58 4.44 -15.90
C ALA A 263 11.21 3.45 -16.89
N ASP A 264 11.77 3.94 -18.00
CA ASP A 264 12.28 3.10 -19.10
C ASP A 264 13.59 2.36 -18.75
N ASN A 265 14.40 2.94 -17.86
CA ASN A 265 15.74 2.45 -17.50
C ASN A 265 15.88 2.21 -16.00
N LEU A 266 14.96 1.43 -15.43
CA LEU A 266 15.05 1.03 -14.02
C LEU A 266 16.39 0.31 -13.74
N PRO A 267 17.06 0.59 -12.61
CA PRO A 267 18.14 -0.25 -12.08
C PRO A 267 17.72 -1.73 -12.01
N LEU A 268 18.68 -2.67 -12.09
CA LEU A 268 18.39 -4.11 -12.08
C LEU A 268 17.53 -4.53 -10.88
N GLU A 269 17.80 -3.97 -9.70
CA GLU A 269 17.01 -4.22 -8.49
C GLU A 269 15.55 -3.83 -8.68
N GLU A 270 15.28 -2.61 -9.17
CA GLU A 270 13.92 -2.13 -9.45
C GLU A 270 13.24 -2.91 -10.59
N GLN A 271 13.98 -3.40 -11.58
CA GLN A 271 13.45 -4.31 -12.61
C GLN A 271 13.03 -5.65 -12.00
N MET A 272 13.85 -6.21 -11.12
CA MET A 272 13.51 -7.43 -10.40
C MET A 272 12.29 -7.19 -9.50
N MET A 273 12.22 -6.06 -8.80
CA MET A 273 11.05 -5.69 -8.01
C MET A 273 9.79 -5.49 -8.87
N TYR A 274 9.90 -4.87 -10.04
CA TYR A 274 8.77 -4.72 -10.95
C TYR A 274 8.25 -6.06 -11.46
N GLY A 275 9.13 -7.06 -11.59
CA GLY A 275 8.71 -8.40 -11.94
C GLY A 275 7.62 -8.97 -11.00
N LEU A 276 7.62 -8.55 -9.72
CA LEU A 276 6.62 -8.90 -8.69
C LEU A 276 5.18 -8.51 -9.08
N PHE A 277 5.07 -7.56 -10.01
CA PHE A 277 3.79 -7.03 -10.44
C PHE A 277 3.09 -7.92 -11.46
N ASN A 278 3.75 -8.95 -11.98
CA ASN A 278 3.16 -9.92 -12.92
C ASN A 278 2.49 -9.28 -14.15
N GLY A 279 2.97 -8.10 -14.56
CA GLY A 279 2.41 -7.31 -15.66
C GLY A 279 1.31 -6.33 -15.25
N PHE A 280 0.80 -6.37 -14.02
CA PHE A 280 -0.13 -5.39 -13.50
C PHE A 280 0.59 -4.08 -13.13
N ARG A 281 -0.16 -2.98 -13.03
CA ARG A 281 0.39 -1.71 -12.53
C ARG A 281 0.42 -1.67 -11.01
N ASN A 282 -0.40 -2.49 -10.35
CA ASN A 282 -0.51 -2.52 -8.90
C ASN A 282 -0.65 -3.96 -8.41
N VAL A 283 -0.07 -4.25 -7.26
CA VAL A 283 -0.33 -5.49 -6.51
C VAL A 283 -0.78 -5.14 -5.11
N TYR A 284 -1.87 -5.76 -4.69
CA TYR A 284 -2.34 -5.71 -3.32
C TYR A 284 -2.44 -7.14 -2.78
N SER A 285 -1.83 -7.42 -1.64
CA SER A 285 -1.87 -8.71 -0.96
C SER A 285 -2.38 -8.55 0.47
N GLY A 286 -3.60 -9.02 0.73
CA GLY A 286 -4.26 -8.87 2.01
C GLY A 286 -5.76 -9.13 1.94
N ASN A 287 -6.38 -9.35 3.09
CA ASN A 287 -7.82 -9.49 3.21
C ASN A 287 -8.49 -8.12 3.37
N VAL A 288 -9.71 -7.99 2.86
CA VAL A 288 -10.50 -6.76 3.02
C VAL A 288 -11.73 -7.07 3.88
N SER A 289 -11.91 -6.33 4.97
CA SER A 289 -13.11 -6.33 5.81
C SER A 289 -13.66 -4.91 5.91
N ALA A 290 -14.50 -4.54 4.96
CA ALA A 290 -15.09 -3.21 4.82
C ALA A 290 -16.55 -3.32 4.36
N PRO A 291 -17.47 -3.88 5.18
CA PRO A 291 -18.84 -4.22 4.77
C PRO A 291 -19.68 -3.02 4.33
N GLN A 292 -19.36 -1.80 4.78
CA GLN A 292 -20.01 -0.55 4.35
C GLN A 292 -19.13 0.29 3.43
N GLY A 293 -17.89 -0.15 3.21
CA GLY A 293 -16.91 0.55 2.39
C GLY A 293 -17.07 0.28 0.90
N ARG A 294 -16.33 1.04 0.11
CA ARG A 294 -16.24 0.87 -1.35
C ARG A 294 -14.79 0.70 -1.77
N MET A 295 -14.57 -0.22 -2.70
CA MET A 295 -13.26 -0.49 -3.28
C MET A 295 -13.34 -0.41 -4.79
N ALA A 296 -12.46 0.39 -5.40
CA ALA A 296 -12.30 0.46 -6.84
C ALA A 296 -10.87 0.05 -7.22
N MET A 297 -10.73 -0.88 -8.15
CA MET A 297 -9.43 -1.39 -8.61
C MET A 297 -9.30 -1.32 -10.13
N THR A 298 -8.22 -0.71 -10.60
CA THR A 298 -7.87 -0.61 -12.02
C THR A 298 -6.46 -1.15 -12.27
N ASP A 299 -6.29 -2.01 -13.29
CA ASP A 299 -4.99 -2.57 -13.67
C ASP A 299 -4.23 -3.20 -12.47
N THR A 300 -4.99 -3.91 -11.61
CA THR A 300 -4.54 -4.37 -10.29
C THR A 300 -4.60 -5.89 -10.16
N GLN A 301 -3.59 -6.47 -9.52
CA GLN A 301 -3.62 -7.84 -8.99
C GLN A 301 -3.94 -7.82 -7.50
N TRP A 302 -5.10 -8.34 -7.11
CA TRP A 302 -5.45 -8.57 -5.70
C TRP A 302 -5.25 -10.04 -5.33
N GLN A 303 -4.31 -10.28 -4.41
CA GLN A 303 -4.01 -11.57 -3.82
C GLN A 303 -4.75 -11.65 -2.48
N MET A 304 -5.70 -12.59 -2.36
CA MET A 304 -6.57 -12.77 -1.18
C MET A 304 -6.12 -14.00 -0.38
N PRO A 305 -5.43 -13.83 0.77
CA PRO A 305 -5.01 -14.94 1.61
C PRO A 305 -6.15 -15.61 2.40
N GLY A 306 -7.35 -15.03 2.40
CA GLY A 306 -8.47 -15.48 3.23
C GLY A 306 -9.80 -14.88 2.77
N ASP A 307 -10.80 -15.00 3.64
CA ASP A 307 -12.13 -14.43 3.40
C ASP A 307 -12.08 -12.90 3.35
N SER A 308 -12.85 -12.32 2.43
CA SER A 308 -12.94 -10.87 2.27
C SER A 308 -14.40 -10.44 2.12
N ARG A 309 -14.77 -9.33 2.76
CA ARG A 309 -16.09 -8.70 2.66
C ARG A 309 -15.95 -7.22 2.35
N ILE A 310 -16.59 -6.75 1.28
CA ILE A 310 -16.63 -5.35 0.87
C ILE A 310 -18.07 -4.94 0.54
N GLY A 311 -18.50 -3.71 0.84
CA GLY A 311 -19.86 -3.27 0.49
C GLY A 311 -20.04 -3.15 -1.03
N ALA A 312 -19.20 -2.32 -1.67
CA ALA A 312 -19.21 -2.12 -3.11
C ALA A 312 -17.84 -2.39 -3.73
N LEU A 313 -17.77 -3.29 -4.70
CA LEU A 313 -16.56 -3.64 -5.43
C LEU A 313 -16.67 -3.25 -6.90
N ARG A 314 -15.76 -2.38 -7.36
CA ARG A 314 -15.58 -2.06 -8.77
C ARG A 314 -14.23 -2.55 -9.28
N MET A 315 -14.24 -3.34 -10.34
CA MET A 315 -13.04 -3.88 -10.98
C MET A 315 -13.00 -3.54 -12.46
N THR A 316 -11.87 -2.98 -12.92
CA THR A 316 -11.62 -2.71 -14.33
C THR A 316 -10.22 -3.21 -14.69
N ARG A 317 -10.12 -4.15 -15.64
CA ARG A 317 -8.82 -4.74 -16.03
C ARG A 317 -7.99 -5.23 -14.83
N SER A 318 -8.65 -5.82 -13.84
CA SER A 318 -8.01 -6.32 -12.61
C SER A 318 -8.19 -7.83 -12.45
N LEU A 319 -7.28 -8.47 -11.73
CA LEU A 319 -7.33 -9.89 -11.37
C LEU A 319 -7.42 -10.03 -9.86
N SER A 320 -8.47 -10.70 -9.36
CA SER A 320 -8.59 -11.09 -7.96
C SER A 320 -8.39 -12.59 -7.81
N GLY A 321 -7.49 -13.05 -6.96
CA GLY A 321 -7.18 -14.46 -6.81
C GLY A 321 -6.93 -14.88 -5.37
N PHE A 322 -7.41 -16.06 -5.01
CA PHE A 322 -7.23 -16.63 -3.67
C PHE A 322 -5.87 -17.34 -3.54
N THR A 323 -5.15 -17.04 -2.47
CA THR A 323 -3.78 -17.53 -2.23
C THR A 323 -3.62 -18.34 -0.94
N GLY A 324 -4.57 -18.23 0.00
CA GLY A 324 -4.51 -18.82 1.34
C GLY A 324 -4.58 -20.34 1.43
N ARG A 325 -4.43 -20.91 2.63
CA ARG A 325 -4.69 -22.35 2.82
C ARG A 325 -6.18 -22.63 2.98
N GLY A 326 -6.68 -23.64 2.28
CA GLY A 326 -8.10 -23.97 2.25
C GLY A 326 -8.84 -23.15 1.20
N PHE A 327 -10.18 -23.19 1.25
CA PHE A 327 -11.03 -22.42 0.36
C PHE A 327 -11.63 -21.21 1.07
N HIS A 328 -11.75 -20.10 0.35
CA HIS A 328 -12.17 -18.82 0.90
C HIS A 328 -13.29 -18.18 0.08
N THR A 329 -13.95 -17.18 0.66
CA THR A 329 -15.08 -16.49 0.05
C THR A 329 -14.83 -14.99 -0.05
N LEU A 330 -15.04 -14.44 -1.25
CA LEU A 330 -15.20 -13.01 -1.46
C LEU A 330 -16.69 -12.67 -1.44
N VAL A 331 -17.11 -11.87 -0.45
CA VAL A 331 -18.49 -11.38 -0.33
C VAL A 331 -18.54 -9.90 -0.69
N THR A 332 -19.45 -9.53 -1.59
CA THR A 332 -19.77 -8.13 -1.88
C THR A 332 -21.27 -7.91 -1.93
N ASP A 333 -21.73 -6.72 -1.57
CA ASP A 333 -23.15 -6.38 -1.75
C ASP A 333 -23.39 -5.95 -3.20
N THR A 334 -22.51 -5.12 -3.76
CA THR A 334 -22.55 -4.74 -5.18
C THR A 334 -21.24 -5.06 -5.91
N LEU A 335 -21.33 -5.63 -7.10
CA LEU A 335 -20.19 -5.95 -7.96
C LEU A 335 -20.35 -5.28 -9.32
N GLN A 336 -19.41 -4.39 -9.67
CA GLN A 336 -19.26 -3.88 -11.02
C GLN A 336 -17.91 -4.32 -11.59
N ALA A 337 -17.91 -5.28 -12.51
CA ALA A 337 -16.67 -5.84 -13.05
C ALA A 337 -16.64 -5.75 -14.58
N ASN A 338 -15.58 -5.15 -15.14
CA ASN A 338 -15.39 -5.05 -16.58
C ASN A 338 -13.98 -5.49 -16.98
N GLN A 339 -13.90 -6.36 -18.00
CA GLN A 339 -12.62 -6.88 -18.52
C GLN A 339 -11.70 -7.41 -17.42
N SER A 340 -12.29 -7.95 -16.36
CA SER A 340 -11.59 -8.37 -15.15
C SER A 340 -11.58 -9.89 -15.02
N ALA A 341 -10.81 -10.41 -14.07
CA ALA A 341 -10.72 -11.85 -13.86
C ALA A 341 -10.76 -12.23 -12.38
N PHE A 342 -11.28 -13.42 -12.12
CA PHE A 342 -11.28 -14.04 -10.81
C PHE A 342 -10.63 -15.41 -10.87
N ALA A 343 -9.63 -15.65 -10.03
CA ALA A 343 -8.92 -16.91 -9.93
C ALA A 343 -9.37 -17.67 -8.67
N LEU A 344 -10.13 -18.74 -8.91
CA LEU A 344 -10.72 -19.62 -7.91
C LEU A 344 -9.99 -20.96 -7.93
N ARG A 345 -9.87 -21.62 -6.78
CA ARG A 345 -9.27 -22.95 -6.66
C ARG A 345 -10.35 -23.96 -6.30
N THR A 346 -10.15 -25.21 -6.69
CA THR A 346 -11.05 -26.32 -6.34
C THR A 346 -10.27 -27.61 -6.19
N ASP A 347 -10.73 -28.49 -5.30
CA ASP A 347 -10.21 -29.85 -5.13
C ASP A 347 -11.16 -30.91 -5.74
N LEU A 348 -12.05 -30.48 -6.63
CA LEU A 348 -13.12 -31.29 -7.25
C LEU A 348 -14.30 -31.62 -6.32
N LYS A 349 -14.28 -31.14 -5.07
CA LYS A 349 -15.41 -31.29 -4.12
C LYS A 349 -15.90 -29.93 -3.63
N ASP A 350 -14.98 -29.05 -3.26
CA ASP A 350 -15.27 -27.69 -2.83
C ASP A 350 -14.40 -26.68 -3.59
N SER A 351 -14.65 -25.40 -3.40
CA SER A 351 -13.92 -24.32 -4.07
C SER A 351 -13.89 -23.03 -3.28
N ASP A 352 -12.97 -22.14 -3.67
CA ASP A 352 -13.15 -20.72 -3.39
C ASP A 352 -14.45 -20.21 -4.02
N LYS A 353 -15.05 -19.16 -3.45
CA LYS A 353 -16.39 -18.66 -3.83
C LYS A 353 -16.44 -17.15 -3.94
N ILE A 354 -17.31 -16.68 -4.83
CA ILE A 354 -17.71 -15.26 -4.90
C ILE A 354 -19.21 -15.18 -4.63
N VAL A 355 -19.61 -14.33 -3.70
CA VAL A 355 -21.00 -14.11 -3.31
C VAL A 355 -21.34 -12.64 -3.47
N VAL A 356 -22.30 -12.34 -4.34
CA VAL A 356 -22.86 -11.00 -4.55
C VAL A 356 -24.28 -10.95 -3.97
N ASN A 357 -24.54 -10.05 -3.03
CA ASN A 357 -25.80 -10.05 -2.28
C ASN A 357 -26.91 -9.21 -2.92
N GLN A 358 -26.60 -8.08 -3.57
CA GLN A 358 -27.60 -7.09 -4.00
C GLN A 358 -27.61 -6.80 -5.49
N ASN A 359 -26.46 -6.54 -6.12
CA ASN A 359 -26.39 -6.27 -7.57
C ASN A 359 -25.06 -6.69 -8.18
N ALA A 360 -25.11 -7.31 -9.37
CA ALA A 360 -23.93 -7.67 -10.14
C ALA A 360 -24.08 -7.19 -11.59
N GLU A 361 -23.11 -6.41 -12.08
CA GLU A 361 -23.14 -5.86 -13.43
C GLU A 361 -21.75 -5.76 -14.07
N GLY A 362 -21.76 -5.57 -15.40
CA GLY A 362 -20.56 -5.43 -16.22
C GLY A 362 -20.41 -6.55 -17.25
N ARG A 363 -19.24 -6.67 -17.86
CA ARG A 363 -19.02 -7.56 -19.01
C ARG A 363 -17.58 -8.03 -19.16
N ASP A 364 -17.41 -9.07 -19.97
CA ASP A 364 -16.11 -9.60 -20.39
C ASP A 364 -15.23 -10.07 -19.23
N ASN A 365 -15.86 -10.58 -18.16
CA ASN A 365 -15.13 -11.09 -17.01
C ASN A 365 -14.81 -12.58 -17.14
N THR A 366 -13.64 -12.97 -16.66
CA THR A 366 -13.13 -14.34 -16.80
C THR A 366 -13.04 -15.03 -15.45
N LEU A 367 -13.57 -16.25 -15.35
CA LEU A 367 -13.35 -17.16 -14.23
C LEU A 367 -12.23 -18.12 -14.60
N PHE A 368 -11.13 -18.02 -13.87
CA PHE A 368 -10.06 -18.99 -13.90
C PHE A 368 -10.28 -20.01 -12.79
N VAL A 369 -10.29 -21.29 -13.14
CA VAL A 369 -10.43 -22.40 -12.20
C VAL A 369 -9.10 -23.14 -12.09
N ASN A 370 -8.52 -23.12 -10.89
CA ASN A 370 -7.33 -23.86 -10.55
C ASN A 370 -7.69 -25.19 -9.87
N PHE A 371 -7.61 -26.26 -10.64
CA PHE A 371 -7.77 -27.63 -10.15
C PHE A 371 -6.55 -28.04 -9.33
N LEU A 372 -6.71 -28.12 -8.00
CA LEU A 372 -5.67 -28.57 -7.06
C LEU A 372 -5.43 -30.08 -7.16
N LYS A 373 -6.42 -30.83 -7.64
CA LYS A 373 -6.33 -32.26 -7.98
C LYS A 373 -6.56 -32.42 -9.48
N LYS A 374 -5.76 -33.26 -10.13
CA LYS A 374 -5.94 -33.57 -11.55
C LYS A 374 -7.29 -34.27 -11.73
N PRO A 375 -8.22 -33.71 -12.51
CA PRO A 375 -9.50 -34.35 -12.70
C PRO A 375 -9.35 -35.57 -13.62
N SER A 376 -10.07 -36.64 -13.30
CA SER A 376 -10.03 -37.92 -14.02
C SER A 376 -11.01 -38.00 -15.18
N GLY A 377 -11.97 -37.07 -15.26
CA GLY A 377 -13.00 -37.01 -16.29
C GLY A 377 -14.19 -37.92 -16.02
N LYS A 378 -14.18 -38.61 -14.87
CA LYS A 378 -15.30 -39.41 -14.36
C LYS A 378 -16.06 -38.70 -13.23
N GLU A 379 -15.55 -37.56 -12.75
CA GLU A 379 -16.23 -36.79 -11.70
C GLU A 379 -17.49 -36.12 -12.27
N SER A 380 -18.63 -36.32 -11.62
CA SER A 380 -19.80 -35.46 -11.81
C SER A 380 -19.61 -34.22 -10.95
N LEU A 381 -19.13 -33.13 -11.54
CA LEU A 381 -18.92 -31.87 -10.82
C LEU A 381 -20.26 -31.12 -10.70
N ASN A 382 -20.47 -30.52 -9.53
CA ASN A 382 -21.58 -29.61 -9.27
C ASN A 382 -21.13 -28.62 -8.18
N ILE A 383 -20.20 -27.74 -8.54
CA ILE A 383 -19.51 -26.86 -7.58
C ILE A 383 -19.86 -25.39 -7.87
N PRO A 384 -20.66 -24.73 -7.01
CA PRO A 384 -20.97 -23.32 -7.18
C PRO A 384 -19.71 -22.46 -6.98
N LEU A 385 -19.34 -21.69 -8.00
CA LEU A 385 -18.19 -20.78 -7.97
C LEU A 385 -18.61 -19.34 -7.66
N VAL A 386 -19.71 -18.90 -8.28
CA VAL A 386 -20.25 -17.55 -8.13
C VAL A 386 -21.74 -17.64 -7.85
N SER A 387 -22.22 -16.82 -6.93
CA SER A 387 -23.63 -16.64 -6.61
C SER A 387 -23.98 -15.16 -6.66
N ALA A 388 -25.01 -14.78 -7.39
CA ALA A 388 -25.48 -13.40 -7.55
C ALA A 388 -27.02 -13.34 -7.54
N PRO A 389 -27.63 -12.16 -7.39
CA PRO A 389 -29.09 -12.01 -7.46
C PRO A 389 -29.66 -12.43 -8.81
N ALA A 390 -30.86 -13.00 -8.81
CA ALA A 390 -31.61 -13.32 -10.02
C ALA A 390 -31.72 -12.10 -10.96
N GLY A 391 -31.72 -12.36 -12.28
CA GLY A 391 -31.68 -11.29 -13.30
C GLY A 391 -30.28 -10.74 -13.62
N THR A 392 -29.23 -11.16 -12.90
CA THR A 392 -27.85 -10.88 -13.33
C THR A 392 -27.59 -11.55 -14.68
N ASN A 393 -26.94 -10.85 -15.60
CA ASN A 393 -26.65 -11.37 -16.93
C ASN A 393 -25.79 -12.67 -16.84
N PRO A 394 -26.27 -13.84 -17.34
CA PRO A 394 -25.52 -15.10 -17.29
C PRO A 394 -24.18 -15.04 -18.03
N ALA A 395 -24.05 -14.14 -19.03
CA ALA A 395 -22.82 -13.92 -19.79
C ALA A 395 -21.82 -12.98 -19.09
N MET A 396 -22.11 -12.49 -17.88
CA MET A 396 -21.20 -11.63 -17.12
C MET A 396 -19.83 -12.30 -16.88
N PHE A 397 -19.84 -13.63 -16.70
CA PHE A 397 -18.66 -14.45 -16.47
C PHE A 397 -18.53 -15.54 -17.54
N LYS A 398 -17.31 -15.76 -18.00
CA LYS A 398 -16.94 -16.90 -18.86
C LYS A 398 -15.77 -17.68 -18.27
N ALA A 399 -15.75 -18.99 -18.50
CA ALA A 399 -14.57 -19.81 -18.25
C ALA A 399 -13.45 -19.47 -19.23
N ALA A 400 -12.20 -19.48 -18.78
CA ALA A 400 -11.03 -19.41 -19.67
C ALA A 400 -10.40 -20.78 -19.91
N GLU A 401 -9.92 -20.96 -21.15
CA GLU A 401 -9.07 -22.09 -21.52
C GLU A 401 -7.70 -21.97 -20.84
N ARG A 402 -7.21 -23.06 -20.25
CA ARG A 402 -5.92 -23.10 -19.55
C ARG A 402 -5.00 -24.17 -20.11
N VAL A 403 -3.74 -23.82 -20.34
CA VAL A 403 -2.69 -24.81 -20.60
C VAL A 403 -2.26 -25.47 -19.27
N THR A 404 -2.37 -26.79 -19.21
CA THR A 404 -1.88 -27.62 -18.09
C THR A 404 -1.00 -28.73 -18.66
N GLY A 405 0.32 -28.62 -18.49
CA GLY A 405 1.26 -29.52 -19.17
C GLY A 405 1.19 -29.34 -20.69
N PHE A 406 1.01 -30.43 -21.45
CA PHE A 406 0.84 -30.44 -22.92
C PHE A 406 -0.64 -30.44 -23.37
N SER A 407 -1.57 -30.11 -22.48
CA SER A 407 -3.01 -30.20 -22.77
C SER A 407 -3.73 -28.91 -22.37
N LEU A 408 -4.70 -28.51 -23.19
CA LEU A 408 -5.60 -27.43 -22.88
C LEU A 408 -6.76 -27.98 -22.05
N VAL A 409 -6.91 -27.53 -20.82
CA VAL A 409 -8.01 -27.83 -19.91
C VAL A 409 -8.91 -26.61 -19.83
N THR A 410 -10.16 -26.76 -20.24
CA THR A 410 -11.17 -25.68 -20.18
C THR A 410 -12.26 -26.10 -19.21
N PRO A 411 -12.46 -25.42 -18.07
CA PRO A 411 -13.58 -25.71 -17.19
C PRO A 411 -14.89 -25.44 -17.94
N THR A 412 -15.86 -26.34 -17.78
CA THR A 412 -17.22 -26.11 -18.28
C THR A 412 -18.06 -25.53 -17.15
N LEU A 413 -18.85 -24.52 -17.50
CA LEU A 413 -19.73 -23.83 -16.58
C LEU A 413 -21.14 -23.87 -17.18
N HIS A 414 -22.13 -24.11 -16.33
CA HIS A 414 -23.50 -23.74 -16.62
C HIS A 414 -23.99 -22.71 -15.61
N THR A 415 -25.07 -22.02 -15.98
CA THR A 415 -25.79 -21.13 -15.09
C THR A 415 -27.12 -21.76 -14.70
N THR A 416 -27.48 -21.62 -13.44
CA THR A 416 -28.81 -21.99 -12.92
C THR A 416 -29.38 -20.81 -12.17
N GLU A 417 -30.68 -20.59 -12.29
CA GLU A 417 -31.40 -19.57 -11.52
C GLU A 417 -32.46 -20.25 -10.65
N GLN A 418 -32.25 -20.22 -9.33
CA GLN A 418 -33.11 -20.85 -8.32
C GLN A 418 -33.07 -20.02 -7.04
N ASP A 419 -34.16 -20.03 -6.26
CA ASP A 419 -34.26 -19.35 -4.97
C ASP A 419 -33.86 -17.86 -4.99
N GLY A 420 -34.19 -17.15 -6.07
CA GLY A 420 -33.88 -15.73 -6.24
C GLY A 420 -32.39 -15.43 -6.52
N LYS A 421 -31.60 -16.44 -6.85
CA LYS A 421 -30.17 -16.31 -7.18
C LYS A 421 -29.85 -16.98 -8.51
N ILE A 422 -28.94 -16.38 -9.26
CA ILE A 422 -28.25 -17.03 -10.36
C ILE A 422 -26.87 -17.49 -9.88
N GLN A 423 -26.50 -18.73 -10.24
CA GLN A 423 -25.23 -19.34 -9.88
C GLN A 423 -24.46 -19.79 -11.11
N TRP A 424 -23.15 -19.57 -11.10
CA TRP A 424 -22.23 -20.17 -12.07
C TRP A 424 -21.63 -21.42 -11.43
N ILE A 425 -21.98 -22.58 -11.97
CA ILE A 425 -21.63 -23.88 -11.43
C ILE A 425 -20.59 -24.53 -12.34
N LEU A 426 -19.49 -24.98 -11.73
CA LEU A 426 -18.52 -25.85 -12.37
C LEU A 426 -19.09 -27.27 -12.47
N ASP A 427 -19.31 -27.72 -13.70
CA ASP A 427 -19.95 -29.01 -14.02
C ASP A 427 -19.04 -30.00 -14.76
N GLY A 428 -17.84 -29.57 -15.13
CA GLY A 428 -16.90 -30.42 -15.84
C GLY A 428 -15.70 -29.66 -16.38
N PHE A 429 -15.01 -30.30 -17.31
CA PHE A 429 -13.90 -29.72 -18.05
C PHE A 429 -13.75 -30.43 -19.40
N LYS A 430 -13.24 -29.70 -20.39
CA LYS A 430 -12.87 -30.24 -21.70
C LYS A 430 -11.35 -30.27 -21.81
N THR A 431 -10.82 -31.38 -22.30
CA THR A 431 -9.41 -31.51 -22.65
C THR A 431 -9.26 -31.49 -24.17
N ALA A 432 -8.36 -30.64 -24.66
CA ALA A 432 -7.93 -30.67 -26.05
C ALA A 432 -6.40 -30.85 -26.10
N PRO A 433 -5.87 -31.62 -27.07
CA PRO A 433 -4.44 -31.58 -27.39
C PRO A 433 -4.07 -30.14 -27.71
N ASP A 434 -2.96 -29.66 -27.18
CA ASP A 434 -2.48 -28.30 -27.45
C ASP A 434 -1.96 -28.20 -28.90
N LYS A 435 -2.89 -28.05 -29.85
CA LYS A 435 -2.58 -27.80 -31.26
C LYS A 435 -2.37 -26.30 -31.46
N GLY A 436 -1.30 -25.77 -30.87
CA GLY A 436 -0.79 -24.41 -31.12
C GLY A 436 -1.75 -23.26 -30.74
N ALA A 437 -2.59 -23.43 -29.73
CA ALA A 437 -3.57 -22.40 -29.36
C ALA A 437 -2.96 -21.31 -28.47
N ALA A 438 -2.08 -20.50 -29.06
CA ALA A 438 -1.48 -19.29 -28.51
C ALA A 438 -2.49 -18.15 -28.21
N ARG A 439 -3.82 -18.38 -28.19
CA ARG A 439 -4.83 -17.31 -28.15
C ARG A 439 -5.28 -16.91 -26.73
N SER A 440 -5.41 -17.84 -25.77
CA SER A 440 -5.74 -17.45 -24.38
C SER A 440 -4.49 -17.02 -23.60
N ALA A 441 -3.34 -17.66 -23.89
CA ALA A 441 -2.04 -17.39 -23.30
C ALA A 441 -1.48 -15.99 -23.63
N ASN A 442 -1.94 -15.35 -24.71
CA ASN A 442 -1.46 -14.02 -25.15
C ASN A 442 -2.33 -12.84 -24.68
N SER A 443 -3.42 -13.07 -23.95
CA SER A 443 -4.19 -11.97 -23.37
C SER A 443 -3.49 -11.43 -22.11
N PHE A 444 -3.55 -10.11 -21.87
CA PHE A 444 -3.00 -9.48 -20.65
C PHE A 444 -3.42 -10.24 -19.37
N MET A 445 -4.71 -10.61 -19.29
CA MET A 445 -5.25 -11.40 -18.19
C MET A 445 -4.73 -12.84 -18.15
N GLY A 446 -4.58 -13.51 -19.30
CA GLY A 446 -4.03 -14.85 -19.38
C GLY A 446 -2.57 -14.92 -18.95
N MET A 447 -1.76 -13.92 -19.31
CA MET A 447 -0.36 -13.80 -18.90
C MET A 447 -0.24 -13.44 -17.42
N GLY A 448 -0.98 -12.42 -16.96
CA GLY A 448 -1.01 -12.04 -15.54
C GLY A 448 -1.46 -13.20 -14.65
N TYR A 449 -2.46 -13.98 -15.10
CA TYR A 449 -2.90 -15.19 -14.42
C TYR A 449 -1.86 -16.33 -14.48
N LYS A 450 -1.19 -16.58 -15.62
CA LYS A 450 -0.11 -17.59 -15.71
C LYS A 450 1.02 -17.28 -14.73
N ASN A 451 1.41 -16.01 -14.64
CA ASN A 451 2.43 -15.55 -13.69
C ASN A 451 1.93 -15.73 -12.25
N PHE A 452 0.73 -15.23 -11.92
CA PHE A 452 0.08 -15.43 -10.61
C PHE A 452 0.08 -16.91 -10.18
N MET A 453 -0.37 -17.80 -11.06
CA MET A 453 -0.48 -19.22 -10.77
C MET A 453 0.87 -19.92 -10.65
N THR A 454 1.86 -19.50 -11.42
CA THR A 454 3.24 -19.97 -11.25
C THR A 454 3.71 -19.69 -9.83
N GLU A 455 3.42 -18.50 -9.31
CA GLU A 455 3.81 -18.12 -7.96
C GLU A 455 3.03 -18.84 -6.86
N VAL A 456 1.71 -18.97 -7.00
CA VAL A 456 0.91 -19.78 -6.06
C VAL A 456 1.41 -21.24 -6.02
N ASN A 457 1.76 -21.81 -7.17
CA ASN A 457 2.32 -23.16 -7.24
C ASN A 457 3.73 -23.25 -6.64
N ASN A 458 4.57 -22.23 -6.83
CA ASN A 458 5.91 -22.15 -6.23
C ASN A 458 5.83 -22.09 -4.70
N LEU A 459 4.91 -21.28 -4.16
CA LEU A 459 4.62 -21.22 -2.73
C LEU A 459 4.16 -22.57 -2.18
N ASN A 460 3.20 -23.22 -2.85
CA ASN A 460 2.72 -24.54 -2.44
C ASN A 460 3.84 -25.60 -2.47
N LYS A 461 4.72 -25.57 -3.47
CA LYS A 461 5.89 -26.46 -3.53
C LYS A 461 6.84 -26.21 -2.37
N ARG A 462 7.17 -24.95 -2.07
CA ARG A 462 8.06 -24.62 -0.94
C ARG A 462 7.46 -25.02 0.41
N MET A 463 6.16 -24.80 0.61
CA MET A 463 5.45 -25.29 1.80
C MET A 463 5.48 -26.83 1.91
N GLY A 464 5.55 -27.54 0.78
CA GLY A 464 5.78 -28.99 0.75
C GLY A 464 7.21 -29.34 1.16
N ASP A 465 8.21 -28.70 0.57
CA ASP A 465 9.63 -28.94 0.87
C ASP A 465 9.96 -28.70 2.35
N LEU A 466 9.33 -27.69 2.98
CA LEU A 466 9.53 -27.37 4.40
C LEU A 466 9.07 -28.47 5.35
N ARG A 467 8.24 -29.42 4.90
CA ARG A 467 7.83 -30.58 5.70
C ARG A 467 8.95 -31.62 5.84
N ASP A 468 9.84 -31.68 4.85
CA ASP A 468 10.90 -32.70 4.77
C ASP A 468 12.29 -32.12 5.13
N THR A 469 12.38 -30.83 5.46
CA THR A 469 13.63 -30.19 5.88
C THR A 469 14.03 -30.54 7.31
N GLN A 470 15.26 -31.02 7.49
CA GLN A 470 15.84 -31.32 8.81
C GLN A 470 16.59 -30.14 9.46
N GLY A 471 16.75 -29.02 8.75
CA GLY A 471 17.41 -27.80 9.25
C GLY A 471 16.46 -26.81 9.93
N GLU A 472 16.98 -26.01 10.87
CA GLU A 472 16.19 -25.01 11.61
C GLU A 472 16.13 -23.64 10.91
N ASP A 473 17.25 -23.18 10.35
CA ASP A 473 17.37 -21.94 9.56
C ASP A 473 18.09 -22.27 8.24
N GLY A 474 17.63 -21.74 7.11
CA GLY A 474 18.24 -22.09 5.83
C GLY A 474 18.00 -21.11 4.70
N MET A 475 19.10 -20.69 4.07
CA MET A 475 19.08 -20.07 2.75
C MET A 475 18.98 -21.17 1.68
N TRP A 476 18.12 -20.96 0.69
CA TRP A 476 17.96 -21.89 -0.42
C TRP A 476 17.91 -21.13 -1.74
N VAL A 477 18.33 -21.82 -2.80
CA VAL A 477 18.29 -21.33 -4.18
C VAL A 477 17.75 -22.45 -5.07
N ARG A 478 16.87 -22.11 -6.00
CA ARG A 478 16.34 -23.03 -7.01
C ARG A 478 16.42 -22.38 -8.39
N ILE A 479 16.99 -23.09 -9.34
CA ILE A 479 16.99 -22.70 -10.75
C ILE A 479 16.14 -23.71 -11.51
N MET A 480 15.12 -23.26 -12.23
CA MET A 480 14.28 -24.07 -13.10
C MET A 480 14.38 -23.51 -14.51
N ASN A 481 14.86 -24.32 -15.44
CA ASN A 481 14.84 -24.01 -16.86
C ASN A 481 13.76 -24.87 -17.52
N GLY A 482 12.93 -24.25 -18.35
CA GLY A 482 12.00 -24.96 -19.20
C GLY A 482 12.12 -24.46 -20.63
N ALA A 483 12.01 -25.38 -21.58
CA ALA A 483 11.90 -25.05 -22.99
C ALA A 483 10.80 -25.93 -23.58
N GLY A 484 9.90 -25.32 -24.34
CA GLY A 484 8.80 -25.98 -25.03
C GLY A 484 8.86 -25.65 -26.51
N THR A 485 8.73 -26.67 -27.35
CA THR A 485 8.53 -26.50 -28.79
C THR A 485 7.16 -27.05 -29.16
N GLY A 486 6.46 -26.34 -30.06
CA GLY A 486 5.14 -26.72 -30.54
C GLY A 486 5.04 -26.59 -32.06
N ASP A 487 3.93 -27.08 -32.62
CA ASP A 487 3.63 -26.95 -34.04
C ASP A 487 3.52 -25.46 -34.48
N ALA A 488 3.68 -25.20 -35.78
CA ALA A 488 3.73 -23.86 -36.39
C ALA A 488 4.92 -22.97 -35.97
N GLY A 489 6.02 -23.59 -35.53
CA GLY A 489 7.27 -22.90 -35.19
C GLY A 489 7.21 -22.18 -33.85
N TYR A 490 6.32 -22.61 -32.94
CA TYR A 490 6.25 -22.09 -31.58
C TYR A 490 7.45 -22.58 -30.76
N SER A 491 8.19 -21.65 -30.17
CA SER A 491 9.21 -21.94 -29.16
C SER A 491 9.03 -21.04 -27.95
N ASP A 492 9.03 -21.66 -26.79
CA ASP A 492 8.97 -21.09 -25.45
C ASP A 492 10.27 -21.48 -24.76
N ARG A 493 10.95 -20.52 -24.14
CA ARG A 493 11.91 -20.81 -23.07
C ARG A 493 11.61 -19.94 -21.87
N TYR A 494 11.83 -20.50 -20.70
CA TYR A 494 11.90 -19.72 -19.48
C TYR A 494 13.06 -20.20 -18.59
N THR A 495 13.69 -19.25 -17.93
CA THR A 495 14.66 -19.48 -16.85
C THR A 495 14.09 -18.82 -15.61
N HIS A 496 13.85 -19.63 -14.58
CA HIS A 496 13.28 -19.20 -13.31
C HIS A 496 14.29 -19.42 -12.18
N LEU A 497 14.77 -18.33 -11.60
CA LEU A 497 15.62 -18.33 -10.42
C LEU A 497 14.73 -18.06 -9.19
N GLN A 498 14.92 -18.81 -8.12
CA GLN A 498 14.35 -18.55 -6.79
C GLN A 498 15.47 -18.51 -5.79
N THR A 499 15.37 -17.61 -4.84
CA THR A 499 16.15 -17.60 -3.62
C THR A 499 15.22 -17.33 -2.45
N GLY A 500 15.50 -17.91 -1.30
CA GLY A 500 14.74 -17.61 -0.11
C GLY A 500 15.51 -17.93 1.14
N PHE A 501 14.99 -17.42 2.25
CA PHE A 501 15.45 -17.71 3.59
C PHE A 501 14.24 -18.07 4.43
N ASP A 502 14.31 -19.23 5.11
CA ASP A 502 13.25 -19.69 6.01
C ASP A 502 13.81 -19.89 7.41
N LYS A 503 12.98 -19.56 8.41
CA LYS A 503 13.24 -19.75 9.84
C LYS A 503 12.16 -20.62 10.47
N LYS A 504 12.57 -21.66 11.17
CA LYS A 504 11.70 -22.59 11.89
C LYS A 504 11.45 -22.12 13.33
N HIS A 505 10.20 -22.10 13.74
CA HIS A 505 9.74 -21.86 15.10
C HIS A 505 9.04 -23.13 15.62
N ARG A 506 9.62 -23.77 16.63
CA ARG A 506 9.02 -24.96 17.26
C ARG A 506 7.91 -24.54 18.22
N LEU A 507 6.69 -24.98 17.95
CA LEU A 507 5.53 -24.81 18.83
C LEU A 507 5.14 -26.18 19.43
N PRO A 508 4.48 -26.23 20.60
CA PRO A 508 3.98 -27.49 21.16
C PRO A 508 3.02 -28.20 20.18
N GLY A 509 3.49 -29.28 19.56
CA GLY A 509 2.72 -30.08 18.60
C GLY A 509 2.73 -29.59 17.14
N ALA A 510 3.47 -28.53 16.80
CA ALA A 510 3.57 -28.04 15.43
C ALA A 510 4.89 -27.29 15.17
N ASP A 511 5.34 -27.31 13.92
CA ASP A 511 6.43 -26.44 13.47
C ASP A 511 5.84 -25.31 12.61
N LEU A 512 6.09 -24.06 13.00
CA LEU A 512 5.77 -22.87 12.21
C LEU A 512 7.03 -22.46 11.45
N PHE A 513 6.93 -22.15 10.16
CA PHE A 513 8.06 -21.66 9.37
C PHE A 513 7.71 -20.28 8.82
N THR A 514 8.52 -19.27 9.12
CA THR A 514 8.39 -17.93 8.54
C THR A 514 9.57 -17.67 7.62
N GLY A 515 9.38 -17.01 6.49
CA GLY A 515 10.49 -16.80 5.56
C GLY A 515 10.30 -15.62 4.63
N VAL A 516 11.27 -15.45 3.74
CA VAL A 516 11.20 -14.54 2.60
C VAL A 516 11.61 -15.31 1.36
N LEU A 517 10.83 -15.19 0.30
CA LEU A 517 11.10 -15.72 -1.03
C LEU A 517 11.29 -14.55 -1.98
N MET A 518 12.31 -14.63 -2.83
CA MET A 518 12.42 -13.86 -4.06
C MET A 518 12.57 -14.81 -5.25
N SER A 519 11.84 -14.62 -6.33
CA SER A 519 11.97 -15.35 -7.58
C SER A 519 12.11 -14.38 -8.75
N TYR A 520 12.67 -14.83 -9.86
CA TYR A 520 12.84 -14.10 -11.10
C TYR A 520 12.67 -15.09 -12.26
N THR A 521 11.70 -14.83 -13.14
CA THR A 521 11.47 -15.57 -14.38
C THR A 521 11.82 -14.69 -15.57
N ASP A 522 12.80 -15.09 -16.37
CA ASP A 522 12.95 -14.59 -17.72
C ASP A 522 12.25 -15.56 -18.67
N SER A 523 11.29 -15.08 -19.46
CA SER A 523 10.54 -15.88 -20.42
C SER A 523 10.54 -15.23 -21.80
N SER A 524 10.70 -16.06 -22.83
CA SER A 524 10.58 -15.63 -24.22
C SER A 524 9.76 -16.64 -25.01
N ALA A 525 8.72 -16.15 -25.68
CA ALA A 525 7.88 -16.96 -26.56
C ALA A 525 7.87 -16.38 -27.98
N SER A 526 7.98 -17.24 -28.98
CA SER A 526 7.96 -16.88 -30.41
C SER A 526 7.14 -17.89 -31.21
N GLY A 527 6.43 -17.46 -32.26
CA GLY A 527 5.68 -18.34 -33.16
C GLY A 527 4.92 -17.57 -34.25
N ARG A 528 4.73 -18.13 -35.45
CA ARG A 528 3.97 -17.46 -36.54
C ARG A 528 2.45 -17.65 -36.34
N PRO A 529 1.60 -16.60 -36.44
CA PRO A 529 1.85 -15.27 -37.02
C PRO A 529 2.13 -14.16 -35.97
N THR A 530 2.55 -14.50 -34.76
CA THR A 530 2.69 -13.56 -33.62
C THR A 530 4.12 -13.03 -33.42
N VAL A 531 4.21 -11.78 -32.95
CA VAL A 531 5.47 -11.08 -32.61
C VAL A 531 6.12 -11.76 -31.39
N ALA A 532 7.45 -11.88 -31.39
CA ALA A 532 8.22 -12.39 -30.25
C ALA A 532 7.93 -11.57 -29.00
N THR A 533 7.47 -12.22 -27.94
CA THR A 533 7.12 -11.56 -26.68
C THR A 533 8.14 -11.95 -25.61
N HIS A 534 8.83 -10.95 -25.06
CA HIS A 534 9.78 -11.11 -23.96
C HIS A 534 9.14 -10.58 -22.67
N ILE A 535 9.09 -11.40 -21.64
CA ILE A 535 8.51 -11.02 -20.35
C ILE A 535 9.45 -11.46 -19.24
N ARG A 536 9.80 -10.49 -18.40
CA ARG A 536 10.52 -10.69 -17.15
C ARG A 536 9.51 -10.55 -16.01
N SER A 537 9.36 -11.59 -15.21
CA SER A 537 8.60 -11.56 -13.97
C SER A 537 9.53 -11.85 -12.80
N ALA A 538 9.07 -11.56 -11.60
CA ALA A 538 9.71 -11.90 -10.36
C ALA A 538 8.61 -12.20 -9.36
N ALA A 539 8.90 -12.87 -8.26
CA ALA A 539 7.96 -12.95 -7.14
C ALA A 539 8.67 -12.76 -5.81
N GLY A 540 7.90 -12.32 -4.83
CA GLY A 540 8.38 -11.74 -3.59
C GLY A 540 7.28 -12.03 -2.59
N CYS A 541 7.50 -12.98 -1.70
CA CYS A 541 6.49 -13.40 -0.74
C CYS A 541 7.16 -13.64 0.60
N THR A 542 6.60 -13.03 1.64
CA THR A 542 6.71 -13.49 3.01
C THR A 542 5.64 -14.57 3.21
N PRO A 543 5.98 -15.86 3.34
CA PRO A 543 5.02 -16.87 3.77
C PRO A 543 4.60 -16.58 5.22
N PRO A 544 3.35 -16.87 5.59
CA PRO A 544 2.90 -16.84 6.99
C PRO A 544 3.66 -17.84 7.86
#